data_AF-A0A0M3JMU5-F1
#
_entry.id   AF-A0A0M3JMU5-F1
#
_cell.length_a   1.000
_cell.length_b   1.000
_cell.length_c   1.000
_cell.angle_alpha   90.00
_cell.angle_beta   90.00
_cell.angle_gamma   90.00
#
_symmetry.space_group_name_H-M   'P 1'
#
loop_
_entity.id
_entity.type
_entity.pdbx_description
1 polymer ?
#
loop_
_entity_poly.entity_id
_entity_poly.type
_entity_poly.pdbx_seq_one_letter_code
_entity_poly.pdbx_strand_id
1 'polypeptide(L)' 'KVLKGSGGVIWACKNYDGDVQSDIVAQGFGSLGLMTSVLMCPDGKTIEAEAAHGTVTRHYREYQKVL' A
#
# COMPACT_ATOMS: atom_id res chain seq x y z
N LYS A 1 12.69 -1.79 14.35
CA LYS A 1 13.52 -2.95 13.95
C LYS A 1 13.39 -3.23 12.45
N VAL A 2 12.17 -3.33 11.92
CA VAL A 2 11.93 -3.56 10.48
C VAL A 2 12.50 -2.44 9.60
N LEU A 3 12.22 -1.16 9.91
CA LEU A 3 12.72 0.00 9.12
C LEU A 3 14.25 0.15 9.07
N LYS A 4 14.99 -0.50 9.97
CA LYS A 4 16.46 -0.50 9.99
C LYS A 4 17.05 -1.85 9.55
N GLY A 5 16.20 -2.82 9.23
CA GLY A 5 16.62 -4.15 8.80
C GLY A 5 16.86 -4.21 7.30
N SER A 6 17.46 -5.29 6.83
CA SER A 6 17.73 -5.54 5.41
C SER A 6 16.51 -6.03 4.61
N GLY A 7 15.30 -6.02 5.19
CA GLY A 7 14.11 -6.61 4.59
C GLY A 7 14.06 -8.15 4.68
N GLY A 8 13.22 -8.79 3.86
CA GLY A 8 13.09 -10.25 3.77
C GLY A 8 12.29 -10.90 4.91
N VAL A 9 11.41 -10.14 5.56
CA VAL A 9 10.59 -10.60 6.68
C VAL A 9 9.11 -10.30 6.46
N ILE A 10 8.24 -11.07 7.10
CA ILE A 10 6.81 -10.75 7.21
C ILE A 10 6.60 -9.96 8.49
N TRP A 11 5.96 -8.79 8.36
CA TRP A 11 5.56 -7.98 9.51
C TRP A 11 4.04 -8.03 9.66
N ALA A 12 3.57 -8.78 10.65
CA ALA A 12 2.15 -8.83 11.00
C ALA A 12 1.76 -7.57 11.79
N CYS A 13 0.80 -6.81 11.28
CA CYS A 13 0.30 -5.57 11.87
C CYS A 13 -1.20 -5.68 12.16
N LYS A 14 -1.69 -4.92 13.15
CA LYS A 14 -3.14 -4.64 13.25
C LYS A 14 -3.54 -3.72 12.09
N ASN A 15 -4.84 -3.63 11.80
CA ASN A 15 -5.35 -2.89 10.66
C ASN A 15 -4.76 -1.46 10.53
N TYR A 16 -4.90 -0.63 11.56
CA TYR A 16 -4.38 0.75 11.55
C TYR A 16 -2.85 0.83 11.47
N ASP A 17 -2.15 -0.06 12.18
CA ASP A 17 -0.68 -0.12 12.09
C ASP A 17 -0.25 -0.53 10.68
N GLY A 18 -1.00 -1.43 10.04
CA GLY A 18 -0.77 -1.86 8.66
C GLY A 18 -0.90 -0.71 7.68
N ASP A 19 -2.00 0.05 7.76
CA ASP A 19 -2.30 1.22 6.93
C ASP A 19 -1.20 2.30 7.03
N VAL A 20 -0.81 2.69 8.25
CA VAL A 20 0.18 3.76 8.42
C VAL A 20 1.58 3.30 8.05
N GLN A 21 1.96 2.07 8.42
CA GLN A 21 3.33 1.60 8.21
C GLN A 21 3.59 1.13 6.78
N SER A 22 2.58 0.63 6.07
CA SER A 22 2.71 0.23 4.67
C SER A 22 3.12 1.40 3.78
N ASP A 23 2.53 2.58 3.97
CA ASP A 23 2.89 3.80 3.24
C ASP A 23 4.35 4.20 3.46
N ILE A 24 4.82 4.12 4.71
CA ILE A 24 6.22 4.42 5.07
C ILE A 24 7.16 3.45 4.36
N VAL A 25 6.82 2.16 4.36
CA VAL A 25 7.61 1.12 3.68
C VAL A 25 7.60 1.35 2.16
N ALA A 26 6.44 1.53 1.54
CA ALA A 26 6.30 1.74 0.10
C ALA A 26 7.07 2.98 -0.38
N GLN A 27 6.99 4.08 0.36
CA GLN A 27 7.75 5.29 0.06
C GLN A 27 9.27 5.08 0.22
N GLY A 28 9.69 4.28 1.21
CA GLY A 28 11.09 3.89 1.40
C GLY A 28 11.65 3.02 0.27
N PHE A 29 10.81 2.22 -0.38
CA PHE A 29 11.16 1.44 -1.57
C PHE A 29 11.01 2.21 -2.89
N GLY A 30 10.34 3.36 -2.88
CA GLY A 30 10.34 4.33 -3.98
C GLY A 30 9.07 5.17 -4.07
N SER A 31 7.90 4.52 -4.15
CA SER A 31 6.61 5.19 -4.31
C SER A 31 5.46 4.27 -3.91
N LEU A 32 4.38 4.86 -3.40
CA LEU A 32 3.12 4.15 -3.12
C LEU A 32 2.55 3.48 -4.39
N GLY A 33 2.82 4.05 -5.56
CA GLY A 33 2.40 3.48 -6.86
C GLY A 33 3.08 2.18 -7.25
N LEU A 34 4.09 1.75 -6.50
CA LEU A 34 4.83 0.50 -6.73
C LEU A 34 4.43 -0.61 -5.75
N MET A 35 3.48 -0.34 -4.85
CA MET A 35 3.01 -1.30 -3.85
C MET A 35 1.73 -2.01 -4.31
N THR A 36 1.65 -3.31 -4.04
CA THR A 36 0.45 -4.14 -4.22
C THR A 36 -0.27 -4.36 -2.89
N SER A 37 -1.60 -4.31 -2.87
CA SER A 37 -2.44 -4.73 -1.73
C SER A 37 -3.23 -5.98 -2.13
N VAL A 38 -3.16 -7.02 -1.30
CA VAL A 38 -3.85 -8.30 -1.52
C VAL A 38 -4.51 -8.75 -0.22
N LEU A 39 -5.83 -8.86 -0.24
CA LEU A 39 -6.62 -9.49 0.81
C LEU A 39 -6.84 -10.96 0.47
N MET A 40 -6.46 -11.84 1.39
CA MET A 40 -6.66 -13.28 1.25
C MET A 40 -7.54 -13.78 2.38
N CYS A 41 -8.65 -14.43 2.05
CA CYS A 41 -9.50 -15.06 3.05
C CYS A 41 -8.81 -16.29 3.66
N PRO A 42 -9.12 -16.63 4.92
CA PRO A 42 -8.52 -17.80 5.59
C PRO A 42 -8.81 -19.14 4.90
N ASP A 43 -9.84 -19.21 4.07
CA ASP A 43 -10.20 -20.40 3.29
C ASP A 43 -9.25 -20.68 2.11
N GLY A 44 -8.38 -19.71 1.78
CA GLY A 44 -7.44 -19.78 0.66
C GLY A 44 -8.08 -19.79 -0.72
N LYS A 45 -9.39 -19.53 -0.83
CA LYS A 45 -10.15 -19.55 -2.09
C LYS A 45 -10.50 -18.16 -2.56
N THR A 46 -10.83 -17.28 -1.62
CA THR A 46 -11.25 -15.91 -1.94
C THR A 46 -10.07 -14.97 -1.82
N ILE A 47 -9.81 -14.22 -2.89
CA ILE A 47 -8.72 -13.26 -3.00
C ILE A 47 -9.28 -11.97 -3.60
N GLU A 48 -8.88 -10.84 -3.03
CA GLU A 48 -9.12 -9.50 -3.59
C GLU A 48 -7.76 -8.80 -3.75
N ALA A 49 -7.53 -8.21 -4.91
CA ALA A 49 -6.31 -7.45 -5.21
C ALA A 49 -6.68 -6.02 -5.60
N GLU A 50 -5.98 -5.05 -5.03
CA GLU A 50 -6.22 -3.62 -5.26
C GLU A 50 -4.89 -2.85 -5.38
N ALA A 51 -4.98 -1.63 -5.91
CA ALA A 51 -3.88 -0.69 -5.81
C ALA A 51 -3.74 -0.23 -4.35
N ALA A 52 -2.52 -0.25 -3.80
CA ALA A 52 -2.29 0.14 -2.41
C ALA A 52 -2.41 1.66 -2.17
N HIS A 53 -2.65 2.45 -3.22
CA HIS A 53 -2.79 3.89 -3.13
C HIS A 53 -4.24 4.34 -3.39
N GLY A 54 -4.62 5.48 -2.83
CA GLY A 54 -5.94 6.08 -3.08
C GLY A 54 -6.07 6.65 -4.51
N THR A 55 -7.22 7.26 -4.79
CA THR A 55 -7.57 7.79 -6.13
C THR A 55 -6.77 9.02 -6.59
N VAL A 56 -5.83 9.50 -5.77
CA VAL A 56 -4.96 10.65 -6.07
C VAL A 56 -5.76 11.88 -6.52
N THR A 57 -6.77 12.28 -5.74
CA THR A 57 -7.73 13.34 -6.06
C THR A 57 -7.09 14.66 -6.52
N ARG A 58 -5.89 14.98 -6.02
CA ARG A 58 -5.13 16.15 -6.49
C ARG A 58 -4.82 16.07 -7.99
N HIS A 59 -4.37 14.92 -8.49
CA HIS A 59 -4.03 14.76 -9.91
C HIS A 59 -5.30 14.81 -10.78
N TYR A 60 -6.40 14.24 -10.29
CA TYR A 60 -7.69 14.34 -10.96
C TYR A 60 -8.14 15.81 -11.10
N ARG A 61 -7.98 16.63 -10.06
CA ARG A 61 -8.32 18.06 -10.11
C ARG A 61 -7.45 18.86 -11.09
N GLU A 62 -6.16 18.53 -11.22
CA GLU A 62 -5.31 19.17 -12.23
C GLU A 62 -5.73 18.77 -13.65
N TYR A 63 -6.07 17.50 -13.88
CA TYR A 63 -6.65 17.05 -15.14
C TYR A 63 -7.94 17.81 -15.50
N GLN A 64 -8.81 18.06 -14.51
CA GLN A 64 -10.05 18.83 -14.74
C GLN A 64 -9.84 20.29 -15.14
N LYS A 65 -8.69 20.91 -14.83
CA LYS A 65 -8.40 22.31 -15.21
C LYS A 65 -7.93 22.48 -16.66
N VAL A 66 -7.44 21.40 -17.25
CA VAL A 66 -6.91 21.39 -18.63
C VAL A 66 -7.91 20.82 -19.63
N LEU A 67 -9.10 20.42 -19.15
CA LEU A 67 -10.31 20.20 -19.94
C LEU A 67 -11.02 21.54 -20.20
#